data_AF-A0A8J2I4G6-F1
#
_entry.id   AF-A0A8J2I4G6-F1
#
_cell.length_a   1.000
_cell.length_b   1.000
_cell.length_c   1.000
_cell.angle_alpha   90.00
_cell.angle_beta   90.00
_cell.angle_gamma   90.00
#
_symmetry.space_group_name_H-M   'P 1'
#
loop_
_entity.id
_entity.type
_entity.pdbx_description
1 polymer ?
#
loop_
_entity_poly.entity_id
_entity_poly.type
_entity_poly.pdbx_seq_one_letter_code
_entity_poly.pdbx_strand_id
1 'polypeptide(L)'
;MTTPEFMQHQVRRWQLLEKYNCENNATIWEKFKIIIQALYDMEFILDDEKFYFCHLDLYARNMLVEIEDDSTLRLTGLLDWDAEFAHFCPKFVAYRAPFWLWLSRDQNEYDEMIAADTPVDADLQHLKILWEDVASDEWKRYAYTPEYLIARRIFTRLRNGICCVGDKNDARSIIDDWQKLHYDQKLTTVHSDDDDSYGSGYGDRDHKR
;
A
#
# COMPACT_ATOMS: atom_id res chain seq x y z
N MET A 1 20.00 9.34 -6.23
CA MET A 1 18.93 9.24 -5.23
C MET A 1 18.57 7.78 -5.16
N THR A 2 18.86 7.15 -4.03
CA THR A 2 18.57 5.73 -3.79
C THR A 2 17.11 5.54 -3.40
N THR A 3 16.61 4.30 -3.36
CA THR A 3 15.24 3.99 -2.90
C THR A 3 14.94 4.51 -1.49
N PRO A 4 15.77 4.25 -0.45
CA PRO A 4 15.50 4.78 0.89
C PRO A 4 15.57 6.31 0.93
N GLU A 5 16.52 6.93 0.23
CA GLU A 5 16.60 8.39 0.11
C GLU A 5 15.34 8.99 -0.51
N PHE A 6 14.83 8.36 -1.58
CA PHE A 6 13.60 8.78 -2.24
C PHE A 6 12.41 8.71 -1.27
N MET A 7 12.23 7.59 -0.57
CA MET A 7 11.11 7.40 0.35
C MET A 7 11.16 8.40 1.51
N GLN A 8 12.32 8.58 2.14
CA GLN A 8 12.50 9.59 3.20
C GLN A 8 12.33 11.02 2.70
N HIS A 9 12.72 11.30 1.45
CA HIS A 9 12.48 12.59 0.82
C HIS A 9 10.98 12.86 0.60
N GLN A 10 10.20 11.87 0.16
CA GLN A 10 8.75 12.04 0.03
C GLN A 10 8.07 12.31 1.37
N VAL A 11 8.49 11.65 2.45
CA VAL A 11 7.96 11.97 3.79
C VAL A 11 8.16 13.45 4.12
N ARG A 12 9.39 13.94 3.96
CA ARG A 12 9.71 15.36 4.24
C ARG A 12 8.88 16.32 3.37
N ARG A 13 8.63 15.97 2.10
CA ARG A 13 7.79 16.79 1.22
C ARG A 13 6.36 16.89 1.72
N TRP A 14 5.74 15.78 2.12
CA TRP A 14 4.38 15.79 2.68
C TRP A 14 4.32 16.57 3.99
N GLN A 15 5.25 16.36 4.91
CA GLN A 15 5.31 17.13 6.16
C GLN A 15 5.40 18.65 5.93
N LEU A 16 6.17 19.09 4.93
CA LEU A 16 6.28 20.50 4.57
C LEU A 16 4.97 21.04 3.97
N LEU A 17 4.30 20.26 3.12
CA LEU A 17 3.04 20.65 2.50
C LEU A 17 1.90 20.72 3.52
N GLU A 18 1.77 19.72 4.39
CA GLU A 18 0.70 19.65 5.40
C GLU A 18 0.84 20.74 6.46
N LYS A 19 2.08 21.10 6.83
CA LYS A 19 2.34 22.25 7.70
C LYS A 19 1.76 23.56 7.12
N TYR A 20 1.75 23.68 5.79
CA TYR A 20 1.15 24.82 5.11
C TYR A 20 -0.38 24.74 5.07
N ASN A 21 -0.95 23.53 4.95
CA ASN A 21 -2.39 23.29 4.87
C ASN A 21 -3.10 23.14 6.24
N CYS A 22 -2.36 23.23 7.35
CA CYS A 22 -2.86 22.97 8.71
C CYS A 22 -3.44 21.55 8.88
N GLU A 23 -2.93 20.58 8.13
CA GLU A 23 -3.24 19.16 8.33
C GLU A 23 -2.32 18.56 9.39
N ASN A 24 -2.84 17.66 10.22
CA ASN A 24 -2.07 17.01 11.29
C ASN A 24 -1.88 15.51 11.02
N ASN A 25 -0.96 15.15 10.13
CA ASN A 25 -0.49 13.76 9.96
C ASN A 25 1.00 13.62 10.31
N ALA A 26 1.61 14.63 10.96
CA ALA A 26 3.05 14.67 11.21
C ALA A 26 3.57 13.43 11.96
N THR A 27 2.78 12.90 12.89
CA THR A 27 3.12 11.71 13.67
C THR A 27 3.12 10.43 12.81
N ILE A 28 2.18 10.30 11.87
CA ILE A 28 2.13 9.19 10.92
C ILE A 28 3.38 9.21 10.04
N TRP A 29 3.74 10.39 9.52
CA TRP A 29 4.92 10.57 8.70
C TRP A 29 6.22 10.23 9.42
N GLU A 30 6.39 10.62 10.69
CA GLU A 30 7.55 10.21 11.49
C GLU A 30 7.59 8.70 11.73
N LYS A 31 6.45 8.06 11.97
CA LYS A 31 6.36 6.61 12.10
C LYS A 31 6.74 5.89 10.80
N PHE A 32 6.32 6.40 9.64
CA PHE A 32 6.80 5.87 8.35
C PHE A 32 8.31 6.01 8.17
N LYS A 33 8.94 7.12 8.61
CA LYS A 33 10.42 7.25 8.55
C LYS A 33 11.12 6.17 9.37
N ILE A 34 10.59 5.85 10.54
CA ILE A 34 11.12 4.77 11.39
C ILE A 34 11.04 3.43 10.67
N ILE A 35 9.88 3.10 10.08
CA ILE A 35 9.68 1.84 9.35
C ILE A 35 10.58 1.77 8.11
N ILE A 36 10.69 2.85 7.33
CA ILE A 36 11.57 2.93 6.14
C ILE A 36 13.02 2.68 6.54
N GLN A 37 13.49 3.28 7.64
CA GLN A 37 14.85 3.05 8.13
C GLN A 37 15.06 1.59 8.54
N ALA A 38 14.09 1.00 9.25
CA ALA A 38 14.19 -0.40 9.65
C ALA A 38 14.18 -1.37 8.45
N LEU A 39 13.38 -1.09 7.42
CA LEU A 39 13.39 -1.84 6.15
C LEU A 39 14.75 -1.76 5.44
N TYR A 40 15.42 -0.62 5.50
CA TYR A 40 16.77 -0.45 4.97
C TYR A 40 17.81 -1.22 5.82
N ASP A 41 17.76 -1.07 7.14
CA ASP A 41 18.68 -1.75 8.07
C ASP A 41 18.60 -3.28 7.99
N MET A 42 17.43 -3.81 7.60
CA MET A 42 17.17 -5.24 7.37
C MET A 42 17.40 -5.69 5.92
N GLU A 43 17.97 -4.83 5.08
CA GLU A 43 18.30 -5.13 3.67
C GLU A 43 17.09 -5.50 2.80
N PHE A 44 15.88 -5.11 3.18
CA PHE A 44 14.70 -5.20 2.31
C PHE A 44 14.71 -4.10 1.25
N ILE A 45 15.19 -2.91 1.61
CA ILE A 45 15.33 -1.81 0.65
C ILE A 45 16.83 -1.52 0.49
N LEU A 46 17.31 -1.56 -0.75
CA LEU A 46 18.73 -1.43 -1.07
C LEU A 46 19.02 -0.08 -1.72
N ASP A 47 20.25 0.39 -1.56
CA ASP A 47 20.70 1.66 -2.15
C ASP A 47 20.89 1.60 -3.67
N ASP A 48 21.28 0.43 -4.18
CA ASP A 48 21.61 0.19 -5.58
C ASP A 48 20.43 -0.35 -6.41
N GLU A 49 19.24 -0.42 -5.81
CA GLU A 49 18.05 -0.89 -6.52
C GLU A 49 17.60 0.13 -7.59
N LYS A 50 17.47 -0.37 -8.81
CA LYS A 50 16.98 0.43 -9.94
C LYS A 50 15.47 0.62 -9.85
N PHE A 51 15.00 1.73 -10.40
CA PHE A 51 13.57 1.95 -10.61
C PHE A 51 13.17 1.40 -11.99
N TYR A 52 12.00 0.77 -12.06
CA TYR A 52 11.44 0.13 -13.23
C TYR A 52 10.13 0.82 -13.61
N PHE A 53 9.88 0.97 -14.90
CA PHE A 53 8.61 1.50 -15.38
C PHE A 53 7.49 0.49 -15.12
N CYS A 54 6.44 0.91 -14.43
CA CYS A 54 5.36 0.07 -13.95
C CYS A 54 4.02 0.79 -14.14
N HIS A 55 3.00 0.00 -14.49
CA HIS A 55 1.60 0.41 -14.49
C HIS A 55 0.97 0.00 -13.17
N LEU A 56 0.79 0.95 -12.26
CA LEU A 56 0.34 0.69 -10.89
C LEU A 56 -1.15 0.34 -10.78
N ASP A 57 -1.92 0.54 -11.85
CA ASP A 57 -3.34 0.20 -11.94
C ASP A 57 -3.63 -0.92 -12.95
N LEU A 58 -2.77 -1.93 -13.00
CA LEU A 58 -2.90 -3.04 -13.96
C LEU A 58 -3.97 -4.05 -13.50
N TYR A 59 -5.23 -3.71 -13.75
CA TYR A 59 -6.42 -4.53 -13.50
C TYR A 59 -7.08 -4.97 -14.82
N ALA A 60 -8.01 -5.92 -14.75
CA ALA A 60 -8.74 -6.41 -15.92
C ALA A 60 -9.39 -5.29 -16.77
N ARG A 61 -9.88 -4.22 -16.13
CA ARG A 61 -10.47 -3.05 -16.80
C ARG A 61 -9.49 -2.31 -17.73
N ASN A 62 -8.19 -2.47 -17.50
CA ASN A 62 -7.11 -1.80 -18.23
C ASN A 62 -6.41 -2.75 -19.22
N MET A 63 -6.97 -3.93 -19.48
CA MET A 63 -6.49 -4.90 -20.46
C MET A 63 -7.48 -5.05 -21.61
N LEU A 64 -7.00 -4.89 -22.84
CA LEU A 64 -7.76 -5.22 -24.04
C LEU A 64 -7.37 -6.61 -24.50
N VAL A 65 -8.36 -7.49 -24.62
CA VAL A 65 -8.18 -8.87 -25.07
C VAL A 65 -9.08 -9.15 -26.26
N GLU A 66 -8.56 -9.91 -27.20
CA GLU A 66 -9.30 -10.50 -28.31
C GLU A 66 -9.44 -12.00 -28.06
N ILE A 67 -10.66 -12.51 -28.14
CA ILE A 67 -10.93 -13.95 -28.01
C ILE A 67 -10.71 -14.56 -29.40
N GLU A 68 -9.66 -15.36 -29.54
CA GLU A 68 -9.36 -16.03 -30.81
C GLU A 68 -10.16 -17.34 -30.94
N ASP A 69 -10.29 -18.09 -29.83
CA ASP A 69 -11.10 -19.30 -29.71
C ASP A 69 -11.43 -19.61 -28.23
N ASP A 70 -12.06 -20.76 -27.96
CA ASP A 70 -12.50 -21.18 -26.61
C ASP A 70 -11.35 -21.38 -25.60
N SER A 71 -10.10 -21.43 -26.06
CA SER A 71 -8.90 -21.69 -25.25
C SER A 71 -7.80 -20.64 -25.39
N THR A 72 -7.94 -19.72 -26.35
CA THR A 72 -6.90 -18.76 -26.70
C THR A 72 -7.44 -17.34 -26.64
N LEU A 73 -6.74 -16.51 -25.85
CA LEU A 73 -6.93 -15.07 -25.82
C LEU A 73 -5.63 -14.38 -26.26
N ARG A 74 -5.77 -13.28 -27.00
CA ARG A 74 -4.66 -12.41 -27.38
C ARG A 74 -4.79 -11.08 -26.63
N LEU A 75 -3.78 -10.73 -25.83
CA LEU A 75 -3.67 -9.40 -25.25
C LEU A 75 -3.30 -8.40 -26.36
N THR A 76 -4.22 -7.50 -26.70
CA THR A 76 -4.06 -6.55 -27.82
C THR A 76 -3.64 -5.16 -27.37
N GLY A 77 -3.85 -4.82 -26.10
CA GLY A 77 -3.46 -3.52 -25.57
C GLY A 77 -3.56 -3.42 -24.06
N LEU A 78 -2.81 -2.46 -23.54
CA LEU A 78 -2.91 -1.98 -22.16
C LEU A 78 -3.36 -0.52 -22.21
N LEU A 79 -4.38 -0.19 -21.42
CA LEU A 79 -4.96 1.15 -21.32
C LEU A 79 -4.39 1.90 -20.13
N ASP A 80 -4.83 3.16 -19.97
CA ASP A 80 -4.68 3.96 -18.75
C ASP A 80 -3.24 4.31 -18.33
N TRP A 81 -2.40 4.62 -19.33
CA TRP A 81 -1.03 5.10 -19.14
C TRP A 81 -0.91 6.56 -18.69
N ASP A 82 -1.90 7.08 -17.98
CA ASP A 82 -1.82 8.44 -17.48
C ASP A 82 -0.72 8.60 -16.41
N ALA A 83 -0.42 9.85 -16.06
CA ALA A 83 0.61 10.14 -15.08
C ALA A 83 0.21 9.70 -13.65
N GLU A 84 -1.05 9.31 -13.41
CA GLU A 84 -1.53 8.81 -12.13
C GLU A 84 -1.17 7.34 -11.92
N PHE A 85 -1.09 6.55 -13.00
CA PHE A 85 -0.83 5.11 -12.92
C PHE A 85 0.53 4.68 -13.49
N ALA A 86 1.15 5.47 -14.39
CA ALA A 86 2.42 5.11 -15.02
C ALA A 86 3.64 5.72 -14.29
N HIS A 87 4.42 4.87 -13.61
CA HIS A 87 5.50 5.33 -12.71
C HIS A 87 6.80 4.55 -12.86
N PHE A 88 7.93 5.20 -12.57
CA PHE A 88 9.16 4.48 -12.23
C PHE A 88 9.13 4.13 -10.74
N CYS A 89 9.26 2.85 -10.39
CA CYS A 89 9.18 2.37 -9.01
C CYS A 89 10.22 1.28 -8.71
N PRO A 90 10.58 1.07 -7.43
CA PRO A 90 11.40 -0.08 -7.01
C PRO A 90 10.77 -1.42 -7.39
N LYS A 91 11.57 -2.50 -7.44
CA LYS A 91 11.05 -3.85 -7.78
C LYS A 91 9.95 -4.29 -6.84
N PHE A 92 10.10 -4.03 -5.54
CA PHE A 92 9.08 -4.40 -4.58
C PHE A 92 7.74 -3.74 -4.89
N VAL A 93 7.69 -2.59 -5.57
CA VAL A 93 6.42 -1.99 -6.01
C VAL A 93 5.94 -2.61 -7.32
N ALA A 94 6.86 -2.79 -8.28
CA ALA A 94 6.52 -3.32 -9.59
C ALA A 94 6.09 -4.79 -9.58
N TYR A 95 6.61 -5.60 -8.66
CA TYR A 95 6.37 -7.04 -8.56
C TYR A 95 5.26 -7.37 -7.55
N ARG A 96 4.21 -6.54 -7.53
CA ARG A 96 2.97 -6.83 -6.81
C ARG A 96 2.29 -8.07 -7.43
N ALA A 97 1.72 -8.94 -6.59
CA ALA A 97 0.87 -10.02 -7.07
C ALA A 97 -0.42 -9.45 -7.70
N PRO A 98 -0.94 -10.00 -8.80
CA PRO A 98 -2.24 -9.65 -9.35
C PRO A 98 -3.37 -10.28 -8.51
N PHE A 99 -3.33 -10.09 -7.19
CA PHE A 99 -4.17 -10.84 -6.26
C PHE A 99 -5.66 -10.56 -6.39
N TRP A 100 -6.01 -9.46 -7.04
CA TRP A 100 -7.38 -9.16 -7.50
C TRP A 100 -7.99 -10.28 -8.36
N LEU A 101 -7.18 -11.17 -8.95
CA LEU A 101 -7.63 -12.38 -9.65
C LEU A 101 -8.20 -13.45 -8.72
N TRP A 102 -7.79 -13.48 -7.45
CA TRP A 102 -8.16 -14.53 -6.49
C TRP A 102 -8.79 -13.97 -5.20
N LEU A 103 -9.41 -12.79 -5.29
CA LEU A 103 -10.23 -12.23 -4.22
C LEU A 103 -11.68 -12.76 -4.29
N SER A 104 -12.25 -13.06 -3.12
CA SER A 104 -13.69 -13.26 -3.02
C SER A 104 -14.44 -11.93 -3.16
N ARG A 105 -15.73 -12.00 -3.51
CA ARG A 105 -16.54 -10.79 -3.80
C ARG A 105 -16.71 -9.84 -2.61
N ASP A 106 -16.54 -10.35 -1.40
CA ASP A 106 -16.64 -9.63 -0.14
C ASP A 106 -15.28 -9.07 0.35
N GLN A 107 -14.18 -9.44 -0.31
CA GLN A 107 -12.85 -8.93 0.02
C GLN A 107 -12.57 -7.59 -0.66
N ASN A 108 -11.76 -6.79 0.04
CA ASN A 108 -11.35 -5.47 -0.41
C ASN A 108 -10.02 -5.55 -1.19
N GLU A 109 -10.02 -5.13 -2.46
CA GLU A 109 -8.81 -5.09 -3.29
C GLU A 109 -7.73 -4.10 -2.83
N TYR A 110 -8.07 -3.21 -1.89
CA TYR A 110 -7.11 -2.31 -1.23
C TYR A 110 -6.36 -2.97 -0.07
N ASP A 111 -6.84 -4.10 0.46
CA ASP A 111 -6.13 -4.86 1.49
C ASP A 111 -5.16 -5.85 0.85
N GLU A 112 -3.98 -5.34 0.54
CA GLU A 112 -2.93 -6.12 -0.13
C GLU A 112 -2.41 -7.29 0.73
N MET A 113 -2.60 -7.28 2.04
CA MET A 113 -2.12 -8.37 2.91
C MET A 113 -2.77 -9.72 2.57
N ILE A 114 -4.00 -9.69 2.02
CA ILE A 114 -4.75 -10.87 1.59
C ILE A 114 -4.06 -11.61 0.44
N ALA A 115 -3.15 -10.96 -0.31
CA ALA A 115 -2.44 -11.59 -1.42
C ALA A 115 -1.71 -12.87 -0.99
N ALA A 116 -1.14 -12.87 0.21
CA ALA A 116 -0.41 -14.01 0.76
C ALA A 116 -1.33 -15.17 1.19
N ASP A 117 -2.60 -14.89 1.48
CA ASP A 117 -3.55 -15.88 1.98
C ASP A 117 -4.00 -16.85 0.89
N THR A 118 -4.26 -18.09 1.27
CA THR A 118 -4.87 -19.08 0.37
C THR A 118 -6.38 -18.85 0.30
N PRO A 119 -6.97 -18.58 -0.88
CA PRO A 119 -8.41 -18.42 -1.02
C PRO A 119 -9.16 -19.67 -0.54
N VAL A 120 -10.37 -19.50 0.00
CA VAL A 120 -11.20 -20.65 0.41
C VAL A 120 -11.83 -21.33 -0.81
N ASP A 121 -12.19 -20.54 -1.82
CA ASP A 121 -12.81 -21.01 -3.06
C ASP A 121 -11.80 -21.75 -3.95
N ALA A 122 -12.21 -22.91 -4.48
CA ALA A 122 -11.33 -23.78 -5.25
C ALA A 122 -10.90 -23.17 -6.60
N ASP A 123 -11.78 -22.40 -7.24
CA ASP A 123 -11.45 -21.75 -8.52
C ASP A 123 -10.44 -20.61 -8.29
N LEU A 124 -10.60 -19.85 -7.20
CA LEU A 124 -9.64 -18.82 -6.82
C LEU A 124 -8.28 -19.41 -6.40
N GLN A 125 -8.27 -20.58 -5.73
CA GLN A 125 -7.04 -21.32 -5.46
C GLN A 125 -6.33 -21.72 -6.76
N HIS A 126 -7.08 -22.24 -7.75
CA HIS A 126 -6.50 -22.58 -9.05
C HIS A 126 -5.88 -21.37 -9.76
N LEU A 127 -6.52 -20.19 -9.69
CA LEU A 127 -5.96 -18.96 -10.25
C LEU A 127 -4.67 -18.52 -9.56
N LYS A 128 -4.62 -18.62 -8.22
CA LYS A 128 -3.40 -18.34 -7.46
C LYS A 128 -2.27 -19.30 -7.83
N ILE A 129 -2.54 -20.61 -7.86
CA ILE A 129 -1.55 -21.64 -8.25
C ILE A 129 -1.04 -21.39 -9.67
N LEU A 130 -1.95 -21.12 -10.62
CA LEU A 130 -1.56 -20.81 -12.00
C LEU A 130 -0.60 -19.62 -12.07
N TRP A 131 -0.86 -18.56 -11.30
CA TRP A 131 0.04 -17.42 -11.23
C TRP A 131 1.39 -17.81 -10.60
N GLU A 132 1.40 -18.58 -9.51
CA GLU A 132 2.62 -19.00 -8.81
C GLU A 132 3.52 -19.92 -9.66
N ASP A 133 2.91 -20.71 -10.55
CA ASP A 133 3.59 -21.59 -11.49
C ASP A 133 4.31 -20.81 -12.61
N VAL A 134 3.77 -19.66 -13.02
CA VAL A 134 4.37 -18.82 -14.07
C VAL A 134 5.28 -17.72 -13.51
N ALA A 135 5.05 -17.29 -12.27
CA ALA A 135 5.84 -16.25 -11.61
C ALA A 135 7.21 -16.77 -11.17
N SER A 136 8.26 -15.97 -11.39
CA SER A 136 9.60 -16.29 -10.91
C SER A 136 9.65 -16.29 -9.38
N ASP A 137 10.60 -17.02 -8.80
CA ASP A 137 10.80 -17.02 -7.34
C ASP A 137 11.16 -15.62 -6.81
N GLU A 138 11.85 -14.81 -7.62
CA GLU A 138 12.10 -13.40 -7.31
C GLU A 138 10.77 -12.63 -7.22
N TRP A 139 9.87 -12.77 -8.20
CA TRP A 139 8.56 -12.10 -8.17
C TRP A 139 7.75 -12.55 -6.95
N LYS A 140 7.67 -13.86 -6.70
CA LYS A 140 6.95 -14.41 -5.55
C LYS A 140 7.49 -13.91 -4.22
N ARG A 141 8.82 -13.78 -4.08
CA ARG A 141 9.45 -13.17 -2.90
C ARG A 141 8.94 -11.74 -2.69
N TYR A 142 9.01 -10.88 -3.70
CA TYR A 142 8.49 -9.51 -3.56
C TYR A 142 6.97 -9.49 -3.32
N ALA A 143 6.22 -10.37 -3.98
CA ALA A 143 4.76 -10.40 -3.89
C ALA A 143 4.25 -10.79 -2.50
N TYR A 144 4.91 -11.72 -1.80
CA TYR A 144 4.34 -12.33 -0.59
C TYR A 144 5.07 -12.04 0.70
N THR A 145 6.32 -11.57 0.66
CA THR A 145 7.02 -11.25 1.92
C THR A 145 6.34 -10.05 2.62
N PRO A 146 5.90 -10.21 3.89
CA PRO A 146 5.14 -9.17 4.61
C PRO A 146 5.81 -7.80 4.65
N GLU A 147 7.13 -7.75 4.75
CA GLU A 147 7.90 -6.50 4.74
C GLU A 147 7.76 -5.76 3.42
N TYR A 148 7.73 -6.48 2.29
CA TYR A 148 7.51 -5.87 0.97
C TYR A 148 6.06 -5.41 0.76
N LEU A 149 5.09 -6.13 1.33
CA LEU A 149 3.68 -5.71 1.35
C LEU A 149 3.53 -4.39 2.11
N ILE A 150 4.14 -4.29 3.31
CA ILE A 150 4.16 -3.06 4.10
C ILE A 150 4.90 -1.94 3.35
N ALA A 151 6.07 -2.23 2.76
CA ALA A 151 6.84 -1.24 2.00
C ALA A 151 6.05 -0.68 0.80
N ARG A 152 5.31 -1.53 0.07
CA ARG A 152 4.42 -1.10 -1.01
C ARG A 152 3.30 -0.20 -0.52
N ARG A 153 2.63 -0.57 0.56
CA ARG A 153 1.55 0.25 1.15
C ARG A 153 2.07 1.62 1.60
N ILE A 154 3.25 1.67 2.22
CA ILE A 154 3.94 2.94 2.54
C ILE A 154 4.21 3.72 1.24
N PHE A 155 4.78 3.09 0.22
CA PHE A 155 5.09 3.75 -1.05
C PHE A 155 3.85 4.40 -1.69
N THR A 156 2.69 3.73 -1.66
CA THR A 156 1.42 4.30 -2.12
C THR A 156 1.03 5.55 -1.35
N ARG A 157 1.17 5.57 -0.01
CA ARG A 157 0.93 6.78 0.80
C ARG A 157 1.94 7.88 0.52
N LEU A 158 3.22 7.54 0.31
CA LEU A 158 4.24 8.51 -0.08
C LEU A 158 3.98 9.15 -1.44
N ARG A 159 3.30 8.43 -2.34
CA ARG A 159 2.89 8.94 -3.65
C ARG A 159 1.65 9.83 -3.55
N ASN A 160 0.61 9.36 -2.87
CA ASN A 160 -0.72 9.98 -2.88
C ASN A 160 -0.96 11.01 -1.77
N GLY A 161 -0.19 10.93 -0.67
CA GLY A 161 -0.47 11.67 0.56
C GLY A 161 -1.54 11.00 1.43
N ILE A 162 -1.99 11.74 2.45
CA ILE A 162 -3.01 11.33 3.42
C ILE A 162 -4.06 12.45 3.53
N CYS A 163 -5.04 12.46 2.62
CA CYS A 163 -5.98 13.58 2.49
C CYS A 163 -7.36 13.31 3.09
N CYS A 164 -7.70 12.04 3.34
CA CYS A 164 -8.99 11.67 3.89
C CYS A 164 -8.88 10.71 5.08
N VAL A 165 -10.00 10.50 5.79
CA VAL A 165 -10.08 9.57 6.93
C VAL A 165 -9.70 8.14 6.51
N GLY A 166 -10.05 7.73 5.29
CA GLY A 166 -9.67 6.44 4.73
C GLY A 166 -8.15 6.26 4.66
N ASP A 167 -7.43 7.27 4.14
CA ASP A 167 -5.96 7.24 4.07
C ASP A 167 -5.33 7.22 5.46
N LYS A 168 -5.91 7.95 6.43
CA LYS A 168 -5.42 7.96 7.82
C LYS A 168 -5.57 6.58 8.47
N ASN A 169 -6.70 5.91 8.21
CA ASN A 169 -6.97 4.58 8.73
C ASN A 169 -6.05 3.53 8.08
N ASP A 170 -5.85 3.60 6.76
CA ASP A 170 -4.87 2.76 6.06
C ASP A 170 -3.47 2.99 6.63
N ALA A 171 -3.02 4.24 6.74
CA ALA A 171 -1.70 4.56 7.28
C ALA A 171 -1.48 4.07 8.72
N ARG A 172 -2.49 4.16 9.58
CA ARG A 172 -2.45 3.58 10.93
C ARG A 172 -2.36 2.06 10.89
N SER A 173 -3.15 1.40 10.04
CA SER A 173 -3.10 -0.05 9.91
C SER A 173 -1.74 -0.55 9.40
N ILE A 174 -1.08 0.18 8.48
CA ILE A 174 0.29 -0.13 8.04
C ILE A 174 1.26 -0.13 9.23
N ILE A 175 1.16 0.87 10.11
CA ILE A 175 1.99 0.97 11.32
C ILE A 175 1.69 -0.19 12.28
N ASP A 176 0.41 -0.51 12.47
CA ASP A 176 0.00 -1.61 13.35
C ASP A 176 0.48 -2.97 12.82
N ASP A 177 0.40 -3.19 11.50
CA ASP A 177 0.87 -4.42 10.86
C ASP A 177 2.39 -4.55 10.97
N TRP A 178 3.12 -3.45 10.81
CA TRP A 178 4.54 -3.43 11.13
C TRP A 178 4.81 -3.77 12.59
N GLN A 179 4.07 -3.16 13.52
CA GLN A 179 4.28 -3.40 14.96
C GLN A 179 3.99 -4.85 15.37
N LYS A 180 3.02 -5.50 14.72
CA LYS A 180 2.73 -6.94 14.91
C LYS A 180 3.86 -7.82 14.38
N LEU A 181 4.46 -7.44 13.26
CA LEU A 181 5.52 -8.21 12.60
C LEU A 181 6.89 -8.00 13.28
N HIS A 182 7.24 -6.73 13.52
CA HIS A 182 8.51 -6.25 14.06
C HIS A 182 8.23 -5.19 15.13
N TYR A 183 8.09 -5.62 16.38
CA TYR A 183 7.84 -4.69 17.49
C TYR A 183 8.98 -3.66 17.60
N ASP A 184 8.66 -2.38 17.38
CA ASP A 184 9.59 -1.26 17.59
C ASP A 184 9.03 -0.31 18.67
N GLN A 185 9.79 -0.14 19.76
CA GLN A 185 9.41 0.76 20.85
C GLN A 185 9.34 2.23 20.40
N LYS A 186 10.09 2.63 19.37
CA LYS A 186 10.07 4.01 18.87
C LYS A 186 8.71 4.39 18.28
N LEU A 187 7.95 3.41 17.76
CA LEU A 187 6.63 3.65 17.18
C LEU A 187 5.55 3.94 18.25
N THR A 188 5.77 3.52 19.50
CA THR A 188 4.85 3.79 20.61
C THR A 188 5.15 5.09 21.35
N THR A 189 6.40 5.57 21.31
CA THR A 189 6.84 6.80 21.99
C THR A 189 6.62 8.07 21.16
N VAL A 190 6.38 7.95 19.85
CA VAL A 190 5.90 9.07 19.03
C VAL A 190 4.44 9.35 19.39
N HIS A 191 4.24 10.19 20.41
CA HIS A 191 2.92 10.60 20.90
C HIS A 191 2.21 11.52 19.89
N SER A 192 0.91 11.28 19.71
CA SER A 192 -0.02 12.20 19.07
C SER A 192 -0.53 13.19 20.11
N ASP A 193 -0.31 14.48 19.89
CA ASP A 193 -1.04 15.55 20.59
C ASP A 193 -2.52 15.66 20.11
N ASP A 194 -2.99 14.72 19.28
CA ASP A 194 -4.36 14.63 18.79
C ASP A 194 -5.26 13.84 19.76
N ASP A 195 -5.47 14.39 20.95
CA ASP A 195 -6.65 14.03 21.75
C ASP A 195 -7.83 14.86 21.22
N ASP A 196 -8.55 14.30 20.26
CA ASP A 196 -9.82 14.84 19.76
C ASP A 196 -10.89 14.76 20.87
N SER A 197 -10.81 15.70 21.82
CA SER A 197 -11.89 16.06 22.72
C SER A 197 -13.03 16.68 21.88
N TYR A 198 -13.83 15.83 21.25
CA TYR A 198 -15.20 16.21 20.88
C TYR A 198 -16.01 16.35 22.18
N GLY A 199 -16.04 17.59 22.70
CA GLY A 199 -16.96 17.98 23.75
C GLY A 199 -18.39 17.69 23.33
N SER A 200 -19.02 16.73 24.02
CA SER A 200 -20.46 16.46 23.93
C SER A 200 -21.24 17.67 24.46
N GLY A 201 -21.43 18.67 23.60
CA GLY A 201 -22.38 19.77 23.78
C GLY A 201 -23.78 19.36 23.31
N TYR A 202 -24.44 18.47 24.03
CA TYR A 202 -25.89 18.33 24.04
C TYR A 202 -26.30 18.59 25.50
N GLY A 203 -26.98 19.67 25.87
CA GLY A 203 -28.24 20.14 25.29
C GLY A 203 -29.37 19.81 26.26
N ASP A 204 -29.24 20.22 27.54
CA ASP A 204 -30.27 19.97 28.55
C ASP A 204 -31.28 21.13 28.54
N ARG A 205 -32.34 20.96 27.74
CA ARG A 205 -33.56 21.76 27.87
C ARG A 205 -34.51 21.00 28.78
N ASP A 206 -34.49 21.32 30.06
CA ASP A 206 -35.53 20.87 30.97
C ASP A 206 -36.57 21.97 31.22
N HIS A 207 -37.79 21.65 30.81
CA HIS A 207 -39.02 22.40 31.07
C HIS A 207 -39.30 22.45 32.58
N LYS A 208 -39.40 23.66 33.14
CA LYS A 208 -40.18 23.88 34.36
C LYS A 208 -41.51 24.54 34.02
N ARG A 209 -42.58 23.84 34.40
CA ARG A 209 -43.94 24.35 34.60
C ARG A 209 -43.97 25.34 35.77
#